data_AF-A0A3D8PCG7-F1
#
_entry.id   AF-A0A3D8PCG7-F1
#
_cell.length_a   1.000
_cell.length_b   1.000
_cell.length_c   1.000
_cell.angle_alpha   90.00
_cell.angle_beta   90.00
_cell.angle_gamma   90.00
#
_symmetry.space_group_name_H-M   'P 1'
#
loop_
_entity.id
_entity.type
_entity.pdbx_description
1 polymer ?
#
loop_
_entity_poly.entity_id
_entity_poly.type
_entity_poly.pdbx_seq_one_letter_code
_entity_poly.pdbx_strand_id
1 'polypeptide(L)' 'MVSHHEITEHKHGQMDISHHQATFRGFIRAGIWVSGLSIAVLVFMALANA' A
#
# COMPACT_ATOMS: atom_id res chain seq x y z
N MET A 1 13.21 31.67 26.37
CA MET A 1 14.04 30.46 26.28
C MET A 1 13.10 29.27 26.22
N VAL A 2 13.09 28.53 25.11
CA VAL A 2 12.30 27.29 24.99
C VAL A 2 13.05 26.19 25.72
N SER A 3 12.43 25.54 26.70
CA SER A 3 12.96 24.34 27.35
C SER A 3 11.84 23.46 27.90
N HIS A 4 11.15 22.76 27.01
CA HIS A 4 10.39 21.53 27.31
C HIS A 4 10.41 20.66 26.05
N HIS A 5 11.54 20.00 25.78
CA HIS A 5 11.55 18.79 24.95
C HIS A 5 11.29 17.62 25.92
N GLU A 6 10.06 17.11 25.96
CA GLU A 6 9.84 15.73 26.42
C GLU A 6 10.61 14.82 25.46
N ILE A 7 11.71 14.23 25.93
CA ILE A 7 12.34 13.12 25.21
C ILE A 7 11.41 11.94 25.39
N THR A 8 10.49 11.75 24.43
CA THR A 8 9.72 10.51 24.34
C THR A 8 10.71 9.42 23.94
N GLU A 9 11.10 8.58 24.88
CA GLU A 9 12.09 7.54 24.65
C GLU A 9 11.48 6.44 23.76
N HIS A 10 11.67 6.55 22.45
CA HIS A 10 11.12 5.61 21.49
C HIS A 10 11.97 4.33 21.43
N LYS A 11 11.39 3.19 21.81
CA LYS A 11 12.04 1.88 21.63
C LYS A 11 12.00 1.48 20.17
N HIS A 12 13.17 1.37 19.56
CA HIS A 12 13.30 0.90 18.18
C HIS A 12 12.60 -0.44 17.98
N GLY A 13 11.82 -0.57 16.90
CA GLY A 13 11.06 -1.79 16.59
C GLY A 13 9.74 -1.99 17.36
N GLN A 14 9.41 -1.11 18.32
CA GLN A 14 8.13 -1.16 19.06
C GLN A 14 7.11 -0.12 18.58
N MET A 15 7.40 0.57 17.47
CA MET A 15 6.44 1.48 16.86
C MET A 15 5.20 0.71 16.40
N ASP A 16 4.01 1.22 16.68
CA ASP A 16 2.79 0.66 16.12
C ASP A 16 2.78 0.79 14.59
N ILE A 17 2.71 -0.35 13.91
CA ILE A 17 2.71 -0.45 12.45
C ILE A 17 1.35 -0.84 11.87
N SER A 18 0.26 -0.75 12.64
CA SER A 18 -1.09 -1.15 12.23
C SER A 18 -1.53 -0.48 10.92
N HIS A 19 -1.22 0.81 10.76
CA HIS A 19 -1.48 1.56 9.52
C HIS A 19 -0.66 1.03 8.34
N HIS A 20 0.64 0.77 8.52
CA HIS A 20 1.50 0.23 7.46
C HIS A 20 1.02 -1.14 6.99
N GLN A 21 0.60 -2.01 7.90
CA GLN A 21 0.04 -3.33 7.58
C GLN A 21 -1.29 -3.21 6.82
N ALA A 22 -2.16 -2.26 7.17
CA ALA A 22 -3.40 -2.00 6.44
C ALA A 22 -3.11 -1.48 5.02
N THR A 23 -2.17 -0.54 4.90
CA THR A 23 -1.73 0.00 3.60
C THR A 23 -1.16 -1.09 2.71
N PHE A 24 -0.29 -1.96 3.23
CA PHE A 24 0.27 -3.07 2.43
C PHE A 24 -0.82 -4.02 1.94
N ARG A 25 -1.78 -4.40 2.80
CA ARG A 25 -2.93 -5.21 2.37
C ARG A 25 -3.76 -4.52 1.29
N GLY A 26 -3.99 -3.21 1.44
CA GLY A 26 -4.68 -2.40 0.43
C GLY A 26 -3.91 -2.35 -0.89
N PHE A 27 -2.60 -2.15 -0.84
CA PHE A 27 -1.71 -2.10 -2.00
C PHE A 27 -1.74 -3.42 -2.78
N ILE A 28 -1.60 -4.57 -2.11
CA ILE A 28 -1.66 -5.88 -2.76
C ILE A 28 -3.02 -6.10 -3.41
N ARG A 29 -4.12 -5.78 -2.71
CA ARG A 29 -5.46 -5.89 -3.28
C ARG A 29 -5.60 -5.03 -4.53
N ALA A 30 -5.18 -3.77 -4.49
CA ALA A 30 -5.21 -2.89 -5.65
C ALA A 30 -4.37 -3.44 -6.81
N GLY A 31 -3.18 -3.97 -6.51
CA GLY A 31 -2.30 -4.61 -7.51
C GLY A 31 -2.97 -5.79 -8.22
N ILE A 32 -3.69 -6.65 -7.50
CA ILE A 32 -4.46 -7.76 -8.09
C ILE A 32 -5.53 -7.23 -9.05
N TRP A 33 -6.28 -6.20 -8.65
CA TRP A 33 -7.31 -5.59 -9.49
C TRP A 33 -6.73 -4.95 -10.75
N VAL A 34 -5.65 -4.18 -10.63
CA VAL A 34 -4.98 -3.55 -11.77
C VAL A 34 -4.45 -4.61 -12.73
N SER A 35 -3.74 -5.62 -12.21
CA SER A 35 -3.21 -6.71 -13.02
C SER A 35 -4.32 -7.47 -13.76
N GLY A 36 -5.40 -7.84 -13.06
CA GLY A 36 -6.54 -8.52 -13.64
C GLY A 36 -7.24 -7.68 -14.72
N LEU A 37 -7.43 -6.38 -14.47
CA LEU A 37 -8.03 -5.46 -15.44
C LEU A 37 -7.16 -5.29 -16.68
N SER A 38 -5.83 -5.14 -16.50
CA SER A 38 -4.89 -5.06 -17.63
C SER A 38 -4.97 -6.30 -18.51
N ILE A 39 -5.00 -7.50 -17.91
CA ILE A 39 -5.14 -8.75 -18.66
C ILE A 39 -6.50 -8.80 -19.38
N ALA A 40 -7.58 -8.45 -18.70
CA ALA A 40 -8.92 -8.46 -19.29
C ALA A 40 -9.02 -7.51 -20.50
N VAL A 41 -8.43 -6.31 -20.41
CA VAL A 41 -8.36 -5.36 -21.52
C VAL A 41 -7.54 -5.91 -22.68
N LEU A 42 -6.38 -6.53 -22.42
CA LEU A 42 -5.55 -7.13 -23.47
C LEU A 42 -6.29 -8.26 -24.20
N VAL A 43 -6.99 -9.13 -23.46
CA VAL A 43 -7.80 -10.22 -24.04
C VAL A 43 -8.96 -9.63 -24.86
N PHE A 44 -9.67 -8.64 -24.32
CA PHE A 44 -10.75 -7.98 -25.05
C PHE A 44 -10.26 -7.35 -26.35
N MET A 45 -9.14 -6.62 -26.31
CA MET A 45 -8.54 -6.01 -27.49
C MET A 45 -8.14 -7.09 -28.52
N ALA A 46 -7.56 -8.19 -28.07
CA ALA A 46 -7.21 -9.30 -28.96
C ALA A 46 -8.43 -9.95 -29.62
N LEU A 47 -9.57 -10.05 -28.93
CA LEU A 47 -10.79 -10.65 -29.50
C LEU A 47 -11.61 -9.68 -30.37
N ALA A 48 -11.68 -8.41 -29.97
CA ALA A 48 -12.49 -7.40 -30.65
C ALA A 48 -11.75 -6.73 -31.82
N ASN A 49 -10.42 -6.75 -31.81
CA ASN A 49 -9.55 -6.20 -32.84
C ASN A 49 -8.61 -7.28 -33.42
N ALA A 50 -9.03 -8.55 -33.38
CA ALA A 50 -8.43 -9.61 -34.19
C ALA A 50 -8.63 -9.33 -35.69
#